data_AF-F7NPI9-F1
#
_entry.id   AF-F7NPI9-F1
#
_cell.length_a   1.000
_cell.length_b   1.000
_cell.length_c   1.000
_cell.angle_alpha   90.00
_cell.angle_beta   90.00
_cell.angle_gamma   90.00
#
_symmetry.space_group_name_H-M   'P 1'
#
loop_
_entity.id
_entity.type
_entity.pdbx_description
1 polymer ?
#
loop_
_entity_poly.entity_id
_entity_poly.type
_entity_poly.pdbx_seq_one_letter_code
_entity_poly.pdbx_strand_id
1 'polypeptide(L)'
;REGDLTPGGAIIAGSDVEIINGDSLQNIGTIKADQNLTVNTGSITNQFGRITGGEVNLTADDTLANISGLISGDNVTITAGSILNQTATQTDTYKKETSPSQSHLPSRFGLTSSKQEPSG
;
A
#
# COMPACT_ATOMS: atom_id res chain seq x y z
N ARG A 1 -6.67 -8.62 16.43
CA ARG A 1 -5.68 -8.86 15.37
C ARG A 1 -5.85 -7.70 14.42
N GLU A 2 -5.00 -6.71 14.61
CA GLU A 2 -4.90 -5.54 13.75
C GLU A 2 -4.55 -6.05 12.36
N GLY A 3 -5.35 -5.66 11.37
CA GLY A 3 -5.07 -5.98 9.98
C GLY A 3 -3.68 -5.46 9.67
N ASP A 4 -2.85 -6.36 9.16
CA ASP A 4 -1.51 -6.06 8.70
C ASP A 4 -1.63 -5.05 7.55
N LEU A 5 -1.64 -3.75 7.87
CA LEU A 5 -1.41 -2.68 6.93
C LEU A 5 0.10 -2.63 6.68
N THR A 6 0.69 -3.73 6.19
CA THR A 6 1.97 -3.62 5.51
C THR A 6 1.66 -3.01 4.15
N PRO A 7 2.07 -1.76 3.84
CA PRO A 7 1.94 -1.19 2.50
C PRO A 7 3.00 -1.81 1.57
N GLY A 8 3.37 -3.06 1.81
CA GLY A 8 4.34 -3.80 1.04
C GLY A 8 3.65 -4.33 -0.19
N GLY A 9 3.43 -3.47 -1.19
CA GLY A 9 3.11 -3.94 -2.54
C GLY A 9 4.14 -4.97 -3.04
N ALA A 10 3.97 -5.45 -4.28
CA ALA A 10 4.86 -6.46 -4.85
C ALA A 10 6.36 -6.11 -4.68
N ILE A 11 7.18 -7.13 -4.41
CA ILE A 11 8.64 -7.00 -4.29
C ILE A 11 9.30 -7.58 -5.54
N ILE A 12 10.12 -6.77 -6.18
CA ILE A 12 11.11 -7.18 -7.19
C ILE A 12 12.47 -7.02 -6.53
N ALA A 13 13.20 -8.13 -6.34
CA ALA A 13 14.50 -8.13 -5.69
C ALA A 13 15.49 -9.05 -6.41
N GLY A 14 16.76 -8.62 -6.49
CA GLY A 14 17.84 -9.41 -7.04
C GLY A 14 19.21 -8.82 -6.71
N SER A 15 20.28 -9.54 -7.04
CA SER A 15 21.64 -8.97 -7.02
C SER A 15 21.72 -7.79 -7.98
N ASP A 16 21.31 -8.03 -9.21
CA ASP A 16 21.22 -7.06 -10.28
C ASP A 16 19.82 -7.14 -10.87
N VAL A 17 19.22 -5.99 -11.15
CA VAL A 17 17.85 -5.89 -11.67
C VAL A 17 17.85 -4.99 -12.89
N GLU A 18 17.28 -5.48 -13.98
CA GLU A 18 17.05 -4.74 -15.20
C GLU A 18 15.56 -4.74 -15.53
N ILE A 19 14.99 -3.55 -15.76
CA ILE A 19 13.60 -3.36 -16.16
C ILE A 19 13.58 -2.53 -17.43
N ILE A 20 13.08 -3.12 -18.52
CA ILE A 20 12.91 -2.44 -19.80
C ILE A 20 11.43 -2.48 -20.17
N ASN A 21 10.83 -1.32 -20.44
CA ASN A 21 9.42 -1.21 -20.82
C ASN A 21 9.21 -0.02 -21.76
N GLY A 22 8.63 -0.21 -22.95
CA GLY A 22 8.47 0.88 -23.92
C GLY A 22 7.50 1.99 -23.51
N ASP A 23 6.58 1.73 -22.57
CA ASP A 23 5.51 2.65 -22.20
C ASP A 23 5.74 3.29 -20.84
N SER A 24 5.45 2.56 -19.75
CA SER A 24 5.59 3.10 -18.40
C SER A 24 5.80 2.03 -17.34
N LEU A 25 6.60 2.37 -16.32
CA LEU A 25 6.75 1.62 -15.08
C LEU A 25 5.99 2.33 -13.96
N GLN A 26 5.07 1.61 -13.32
CA GLN A 26 4.37 2.04 -12.12
C GLN A 26 4.86 1.20 -10.93
N ASN A 27 5.56 1.85 -10.00
CA ASN A 27 6.01 1.22 -8.75
C ASN A 27 5.22 1.77 -7.56
N ILE A 28 4.42 0.88 -6.95
CA ILE A 28 3.73 1.10 -5.67
C ILE A 28 4.26 0.17 -4.57
N GLY A 29 5.26 -0.66 -4.89
CA GLY A 29 5.85 -1.66 -4.02
C GLY A 29 7.34 -1.41 -3.81
N THR A 30 8.13 -2.48 -3.86
CA THR A 30 9.60 -2.37 -3.74
C THR A 30 10.30 -2.95 -4.95
N ILE A 31 11.21 -2.17 -5.52
CA ILE A 31 12.21 -2.60 -6.50
C ILE A 31 13.57 -2.45 -5.82
N LYS A 32 14.30 -3.55 -5.68
CA LYS A 32 15.59 -3.58 -5.00
C LYS A 32 16.62 -4.36 -5.81
N ALA A 33 17.78 -3.74 -6.06
CA ALA A 33 19.01 -4.45 -6.36
C ALA A 33 19.93 -4.45 -5.13
N ASP A 34 20.83 -5.43 -5.02
CA ASP A 34 21.93 -5.36 -4.05
C ASP A 34 23.15 -4.66 -4.64
N GLN A 35 23.38 -4.80 -5.95
CA GLN A 35 24.47 -4.19 -6.69
C GLN A 35 23.93 -3.18 -7.70
N ASN A 36 23.45 -3.61 -8.87
CA ASN A 36 23.06 -2.69 -9.95
C ASN A 36 21.57 -2.76 -10.25
N LEU A 37 20.90 -1.61 -10.24
CA LEU A 37 19.53 -1.43 -10.69
C LEU A 37 19.52 -0.55 -11.95
N THR A 38 19.07 -1.10 -13.07
CA THR A 38 18.85 -0.35 -14.32
C THR A 38 17.38 -0.39 -14.71
N VAL A 39 16.80 0.77 -14.96
CA VAL A 39 15.43 0.91 -15.44
C VAL A 39 15.46 1.80 -16.68
N ASN A 40 14.94 1.30 -17.79
CA ASN A 40 14.80 2.07 -19.03
C ASN A 40 13.36 1.96 -19.52
N THR A 41 12.61 3.06 -19.40
CA THR A 41 11.20 3.08 -19.78
C THR A 41 10.74 4.39 -20.41
N GLY A 42 9.55 4.41 -21.01
CA GLY A 42 8.97 5.66 -21.51
C GLY A 42 8.65 6.66 -20.37
N SER A 43 8.12 6.18 -19.26
CA SER A 43 7.94 6.96 -18.02
C SER A 43 8.09 6.09 -16.77
N ILE A 44 8.47 6.70 -15.66
CA ILE A 44 8.61 6.03 -14.36
C ILE A 44 7.74 6.77 -13.35
N THR A 45 6.85 6.06 -12.66
CA THR A 45 6.12 6.60 -11.51
C THR A 45 6.42 5.74 -10.29
N ASN A 46 7.05 6.33 -9.29
CA ASN A 46 7.29 5.73 -8.00
C ASN A 46 6.37 6.38 -6.97
N GLN A 47 5.22 5.77 -6.70
CA GLN A 47 4.17 6.33 -5.86
C GLN A 47 3.99 5.52 -4.58
N PHE A 48 4.36 6.09 -3.44
CA PHE A 48 4.48 5.38 -2.14
C PHE A 48 5.40 4.14 -2.18
N GLY A 49 6.09 3.91 -3.30
CA GLY A 49 6.99 2.79 -3.52
C GLY A 49 8.44 3.08 -3.14
N ARG A 50 9.27 2.05 -3.26
CA ARG A 50 10.72 2.10 -3.01
C ARG A 50 11.47 1.58 -4.22
N ILE A 51 12.49 2.31 -4.65
CA ILE A 51 13.44 1.94 -5.69
C ILE A 51 14.83 2.05 -5.06
N THR A 52 15.50 0.92 -4.87
CA THR A 52 16.78 0.87 -4.13
C THR A 52 17.83 0.02 -4.83
N GLY A 53 19.10 0.37 -4.71
CA GLY A 53 20.23 -0.36 -5.29
C GLY A 53 21.56 0.07 -4.69
N GLY A 54 22.67 -0.57 -5.06
CA GLY A 54 24.00 0.02 -4.88
C GLY A 54 24.18 1.14 -5.90
N GLU A 55 24.27 0.77 -7.17
CA GLU A 55 24.19 1.69 -8.31
C GLU A 55 22.75 1.71 -8.86
N VAL A 56 22.12 2.89 -8.94
CA VAL A 56 20.75 3.04 -9.45
C VAL A 56 20.77 3.94 -10.69
N ASN A 57 20.46 3.36 -11.85
CA ASN A 57 20.35 4.05 -13.14
C ASN A 57 18.90 4.03 -13.62
N LEU A 58 18.25 5.19 -13.63
CA LEU A 58 16.87 5.34 -14.09
C LEU A 58 16.83 6.21 -15.34
N THR A 59 16.34 5.66 -16.44
CA THR A 59 16.11 6.35 -17.70
C THR A 59 14.62 6.35 -18.00
N ALA A 60 14.06 7.54 -18.14
CA ALA A 60 12.68 7.77 -18.58
C ALA A 60 12.69 8.65 -19.83
N ASP A 61 12.04 8.26 -20.93
CA ASP A 61 12.00 9.10 -22.13
C ASP A 61 11.23 10.42 -21.90
N ASP A 62 10.13 10.35 -21.15
CA ASP A 62 9.28 11.49 -20.80
C ASP A 62 9.50 11.88 -19.33
N THR A 63 8.77 11.27 -18.40
CA THR A 63 8.72 11.75 -17.01
C THR A 63 9.13 10.67 -16.01
N LEU A 64 9.97 11.06 -15.05
CA LEU A 64 10.15 10.33 -13.78
C LEU A 64 9.43 11.09 -12.66
N ALA A 65 8.37 10.51 -12.13
CA ALA A 65 7.60 11.02 -11.00
C ALA A 65 7.87 10.21 -9.73
N ASN A 66 8.48 10.83 -8.73
CA ASN A 66 8.61 10.31 -7.37
C ASN A 66 7.57 10.97 -6.46
N ILE A 67 6.50 10.24 -6.12
CA ILE A 67 5.32 10.77 -5.42
C ILE A 67 5.17 10.08 -4.06
N SER A 68 5.63 10.71 -2.99
CA SER A 68 5.77 10.06 -1.66
C SER A 68 6.58 8.75 -1.70
N GLY A 69 7.38 8.56 -2.75
CA GLY A 69 8.23 7.39 -2.94
C GLY A 69 9.67 7.63 -2.48
N LEU A 70 10.42 6.54 -2.32
CA LEU A 70 11.86 6.55 -2.06
C LEU A 70 12.62 6.06 -3.29
N ILE A 71 13.62 6.83 -3.71
CA ILE A 71 14.66 6.39 -4.66
C ILE A 71 16.01 6.60 -3.97
N SER A 72 16.80 5.54 -3.83
CA SER A 72 18.05 5.59 -3.05
C SER A 72 19.07 4.54 -3.52
N GLY A 73 20.34 4.88 -3.48
CA GLY A 73 21.45 3.94 -3.62
C GLY A 73 22.75 4.60 -3.19
N ASP A 74 23.86 3.86 -3.30
CA ASP A 74 25.21 4.40 -3.09
C ASP A 74 25.50 5.49 -4.13
N ASN A 75 25.14 5.24 -5.40
CA ASN A 75 25.01 6.28 -6.42
C ASN A 75 23.65 6.16 -7.12
N VAL A 76 23.12 7.32 -7.50
CA VAL A 76 21.84 7.42 -8.20
C VAL A 76 21.99 8.35 -9.40
N THR A 77 21.78 7.80 -10.60
CA THR A 77 21.73 8.53 -11.86
C THR A 77 20.31 8.50 -12.41
N ILE A 78 19.75 9.68 -12.70
CA ILE A 78 18.42 9.81 -13.30
C ILE A 78 18.56 10.62 -14.58
N THR A 79 18.12 10.04 -15.70
CA THR A 79 17.96 10.72 -16.98
C THR A 79 16.49 10.71 -17.35
N ALA A 80 15.86 11.87 -17.42
CA ALA A 80 14.47 12.01 -17.82
C ALA A 80 14.22 13.31 -18.57
N GLY A 81 13.20 13.33 -19.44
CA GLY A 81 12.71 14.58 -20.03
C GLY A 81 12.19 15.55 -18.97
N SER A 82 11.55 15.03 -17.92
CA SER A 82 11.12 15.79 -16.74
C SER A 82 11.24 14.95 -15.47
N ILE A 83 11.65 15.59 -14.37
CA ILE A 83 11.72 14.97 -13.04
C ILE A 83 10.73 15.69 -12.13
N LEU A 84 9.83 14.92 -11.55
CA LEU A 84 8.78 15.40 -10.66
C LEU A 84 8.96 14.76 -9.28
N ASN A 85 9.18 15.57 -8.25
CA ASN A 85 9.23 15.11 -6.87
C ASN A 85 8.07 15.75 -6.10
N GLN A 86 7.12 14.94 -5.65
CA GLN A 86 5.91 15.40 -4.97
C GLN A 86 5.62 14.56 -3.74
N THR A 87 4.80 15.11 -2.85
CA THR A 87 4.24 14.39 -1.72
C THR A 87 2.72 14.33 -1.87
N ALA A 88 2.18 13.13 -1.70
CA ALA A 88 0.75 12.84 -1.63
C ALA A 88 0.40 12.19 -0.28
N THR A 89 -0.85 12.34 0.14
CA THR A 89 -1.42 11.70 1.33
C THR A 89 -2.41 10.60 0.93
N GLN A 90 -2.44 9.49 1.67
CA GLN A 90 -3.51 8.50 1.61
C GLN A 90 -4.34 8.58 2.89
N THR A 91 -5.66 8.47 2.75
CA THR A 91 -6.60 8.47 3.88
C THR A 91 -7.28 7.11 3.94
N ASP A 92 -6.90 6.29 4.91
CA ASP A 92 -7.61 5.05 5.20
C ASP A 92 -8.88 5.35 5.97
N THR A 93 -10.03 5.09 5.35
CA THR A 93 -11.31 5.17 6.05
C THR A 93 -11.54 3.87 6.81
N TYR A 94 -11.16 3.84 8.09
CA TYR A 94 -11.46 2.72 8.99
C TYR A 94 -12.98 2.61 9.18
N LYS A 95 -13.62 1.63 8.53
CA LYS A 95 -15.00 1.24 8.84
C LYS A 95 -14.97 0.22 9.98
N LYS A 96 -15.37 0.64 11.17
CA LYS A 96 -15.63 -0.28 12.27
C LYS A 96 -16.86 -1.12 11.93
N GLU A 97 -16.67 -2.39 11.61
CA GLU A 97 -17.79 -3.34 11.51
C GLU A 97 -18.40 -3.53 12.90
N THR A 98 -19.62 -3.05 13.11
CA THR A 98 -20.43 -3.44 14.25
C THR A 98 -21.08 -4.78 13.92
N SER A 99 -20.57 -5.89 14.47
CA SER A 99 -21.24 -7.18 14.39
C SER A 99 -22.62 -7.10 15.05
N PRO A 100 -23.71 -7.51 14.38
CA PRO A 100 -25.02 -7.61 15.04
C PRO A 100 -24.97 -8.78 16.04
N SER A 101 -25.35 -8.51 17.29
CA SER A 101 -25.57 -9.53 18.32
C SER A 101 -26.63 -10.53 17.83
N GLN A 102 -26.20 -11.73 17.43
CA GLN A 102 -27.08 -12.87 17.20
C GLN A 102 -27.59 -13.38 18.55
N SER A 103 -28.67 -12.80 19.07
CA SER A 103 -29.42 -13.39 20.18
C SER A 103 -30.48 -14.33 19.63
N HIS A 104 -30.12 -15.61 19.44
CA HIS A 104 -31.09 -16.69 19.34
C HIS A 104 -30.80 -17.76 20.39
N LEU A 105 -31.55 -17.70 21.49
CA LEU A 105 -32.06 -18.90 22.14
C LEU A 105 -33.52 -18.62 22.51
N PRO A 106 -34.51 -19.30 21.91
CA PRO A 106 -35.86 -19.27 22.42
C PRO A 106 -35.96 -20.24 23.60
N SER A 107 -36.75 -19.84 24.60
CA SER A 107 -37.55 -20.68 25.51
C SER A 107 -37.48 -20.10 26.91
N ARG A 108 -38.52 -19.36 27.29
CA ARG A 108 -39.22 -19.51 28.57
C ARG A 108 -40.45 -18.60 28.55
N PHE A 109 -41.57 -19.16 28.13
CA PHE A 109 -42.88 -18.65 28.49
C PHE A 109 -43.73 -19.80 29.02
N GLY A 110 -44.29 -19.61 30.21
CA GLY A 110 -45.33 -20.45 30.79
C GLY A 110 -44.92 -21.20 32.05
N LEU A 111 -45.14 -20.60 33.22
CA LEU A 111 -46.20 -21.03 34.15
C LEU A 111 -46.24 -20.08 35.38
N THR A 112 -47.31 -19.27 35.40
CA THR A 112 -48.21 -18.89 36.51
C THR A 112 -47.63 -18.51 37.88
N SER A 113 -47.90 -17.27 38.34
CA SER A 113 -48.94 -17.01 39.35
C SER A 113 -49.07 -15.53 39.72
N SER A 114 -50.30 -15.17 40.05
CA SER A 114 -50.87 -13.88 40.44
C SER A 114 -50.04 -13.00 41.39
N LYS A 115 -50.04 -11.70 41.12
CA LYS A 115 -50.45 -10.72 42.15
C LYS A 115 -50.94 -9.43 41.51
N GLN A 116 -52.25 -9.21 41.61
CA GLN A 116 -52.90 -7.93 41.40
C GLN A 116 -52.78 -7.19 42.75
N GLU A 117 -52.00 -6.12 42.81
CA GLU A 117 -52.08 -5.15 43.91
C GLU A 117 -53.17 -4.13 43.51
N PRO A 118 -54.01 -3.66 44.44
CA PRO A 118 -53.60 -2.44 45.13
C PRO A 118 -54.08 -2.30 46.59
N SER A 119 -53.41 -1.37 47.26
CA SER A 119 -53.69 -0.72 48.54
C SER A 119 -55.17 -0.41 48.84
N GLY A 120 -55.61 -0.77 50.05
CA GLY A 120 -56.91 -0.41 50.64
C GLY A 120 -57.36 -1.40 51.69
#